data_AF-A0A6M3KMY9-F1
#
_entry.id   AF-A0A6M3KMY9-F1
#
_cell.length_a   1.000
_cell.length_b   1.000
_cell.length_c   1.000
_cell.angle_alpha   90.00
_cell.angle_beta   90.00
_cell.angle_gamma   90.00
#
_symmetry.space_group_name_H-M   'P 1'
#
loop_
_entity.id
_entity.type
_entity.pdbx_description
1 polymer ?
#
loop_
_entity_poly.entity_id
_entity_poly.type
_entity_poly.pdbx_seq_one_letter_code
_entity_poly.pdbx_strand_id
1 'polypeptide(L)'
;MPTGYPADYGNYFPADKSTYGSNTVPEIWRDEVLRYGMSKALFPQWVTYWEDLRGGPGETLYVPLMNSLAHAATTALTTGTGIPMQSQTSARLSVTVAEYGNGVELERINIDFSQPNMPAEAVKSLGDDWAWSMNHHAAATMFTSGHTFTAITGGNGTRDYVAGGAGRVDPTGSFHRDFLGEVRDIFVSNSNGQLVPPMEIPGYGAFYGFVAHPADTRGIKKDVTWENLQLYNADGRGIFQSRVGVLEDFVIFETNLGVTSGTALAFGADAFALAMATPMELFFYPDYMQDARRAQAWKWYSVFNYALALANVGTHAIKCFGTQTA
;
A
#
# COMPACT_ATOMS: atom_id res chain seq x y z
N MET A 1 63.50 4.12 24.05
CA MET A 1 62.27 3.89 24.84
C MET A 1 61.57 5.22 24.92
N PRO A 2 60.41 5.37 24.25
CA PRO A 2 59.13 5.34 24.97
C PRO A 2 58.01 4.61 24.17
N THR A 3 57.41 3.56 24.73
CA THR A 3 56.03 3.52 25.29
C THR A 3 54.93 3.92 24.31
N GLY A 4 54.24 2.91 23.76
CA GLY A 4 52.98 3.10 23.06
C GLY A 4 51.76 3.06 23.99
N TYR A 5 50.69 3.70 23.53
CA TYR A 5 49.29 3.28 23.70
C TYR A 5 48.54 3.72 22.42
N PRO A 6 47.70 2.86 21.80
CA PRO A 6 46.88 3.21 20.65
C PRO A 6 45.49 3.69 21.11
N ALA A 7 44.91 4.66 20.41
CA ALA A 7 43.49 4.94 20.49
C ALA A 7 42.96 5.32 19.11
N ASP A 8 42.21 4.37 18.55
CA ASP A 8 41.30 4.52 17.43
C ASP A 8 40.21 5.60 17.69
N TYR A 9 39.53 5.93 16.59
CA TYR A 9 38.20 6.53 16.46
C TYR A 9 38.15 8.06 16.38
N GLY A 10 38.05 8.54 15.13
CA GLY A 10 37.51 9.87 14.87
C GLY A 10 37.95 10.49 13.54
N ASN A 11 37.65 9.85 12.41
CA ASN A 11 37.70 10.52 11.10
C ASN A 11 36.68 9.88 10.15
N TYR A 12 35.39 10.17 10.39
CA TYR A 12 34.29 9.96 9.44
C TYR A 12 33.62 11.29 9.03
N PHE A 13 34.35 12.40 9.12
CA PHE A 13 33.89 13.67 8.56
C PHE A 13 35.01 14.28 7.73
N PRO A 14 34.97 14.17 6.39
CA PRO A 14 35.81 15.04 5.57
C PRO A 14 35.16 16.42 5.57
N ALA A 15 35.76 17.35 6.32
CA ALA A 15 35.55 18.76 6.12
C ALA A 15 36.54 19.25 5.07
N ASP A 16 36.06 19.70 3.90
CA ASP A 16 36.60 20.92 3.29
C ASP A 16 35.63 21.62 2.31
N LYS A 17 35.91 22.91 2.12
CA LYS A 17 35.02 24.03 1.81
C LYS A 17 34.72 24.34 0.34
N SER A 18 33.54 24.94 0.19
CA SER A 18 33.10 26.01 -0.73
C SER A 18 33.23 25.81 -2.24
N THR A 19 32.09 25.84 -2.94
CA THR A 19 31.75 26.78 -4.04
C THR A 19 30.26 26.58 -4.36
N TYR A 20 29.55 27.62 -4.76
CA TYR A 20 28.16 27.60 -5.21
C TYR A 20 27.78 26.32 -6.00
N GLY A 21 26.67 25.65 -5.61
CA GLY A 21 25.94 24.71 -6.48
C GLY A 21 26.47 23.27 -6.58
N SER A 22 26.71 22.57 -5.47
CA SER A 22 26.84 21.10 -5.47
C SER A 22 25.61 20.48 -4.81
N ASN A 23 24.73 19.88 -5.62
CA ASN A 23 23.48 19.24 -5.23
C ASN A 23 23.64 17.94 -4.41
N THR A 24 24.86 17.59 -3.99
CA THR A 24 25.14 16.30 -3.35
C THR A 24 24.58 16.16 -1.94
N VAL A 25 24.39 17.26 -1.20
CA VAL A 25 23.76 17.21 0.14
C VAL A 25 22.24 17.00 0.01
N PRO A 26 21.48 17.79 -0.79
CA PRO A 26 20.06 17.54 -1.06
C PRO A 26 19.73 16.13 -1.56
N GLU A 27 20.60 15.52 -2.37
CA GLU A 27 20.41 14.16 -2.90
C GLU A 27 20.42 13.09 -1.79
N ILE A 28 21.38 13.17 -0.86
CA ILE A 28 21.45 12.22 0.28
C ILE A 28 20.21 12.37 1.17
N TRP A 29 19.82 13.61 1.49
CA TRP A 29 18.62 13.86 2.29
C TRP A 29 17.36 13.38 1.57
N ARG A 30 17.25 13.57 0.25
CA ARG A 30 16.13 13.07 -0.56
C ARG A 30 16.00 11.55 -0.44
N ASP A 31 17.09 10.82 -0.62
CA ASP A 31 17.07 9.35 -0.53
C ASP A 31 16.70 8.87 0.88
N GLU A 32 17.13 9.60 1.92
CA GLU A 32 16.69 9.36 3.29
C GLU A 32 15.19 9.61 3.48
N VAL A 33 14.64 10.74 3.01
CA VAL A 33 13.19 11.00 3.07
C VAL A 33 12.44 9.86 2.39
N LEU A 34 12.88 9.43 1.21
CA LEU A 34 12.20 8.41 0.43
C LEU A 34 12.27 7.05 1.15
N ARG A 35 13.42 6.72 1.72
CA ARG A 35 13.60 5.51 2.54
C ARG A 35 12.70 5.52 3.79
N TYR A 36 12.62 6.64 4.50
CA TYR A 36 11.74 6.78 5.67
C TYR A 36 10.27 6.70 5.26
N GLY A 37 9.87 7.44 4.23
CA GLY A 37 8.50 7.47 3.74
C GLY A 37 8.02 6.12 3.20
N MET A 38 8.81 5.47 2.34
CA MET A 38 8.46 4.15 1.79
C MET A 38 8.32 3.09 2.88
N SER A 39 9.13 3.15 3.95
CA SER A 39 9.00 2.21 5.06
C SER A 39 7.67 2.31 5.83
N LYS A 40 6.97 3.45 5.70
CA LYS A 40 5.69 3.72 6.36
C LYS A 40 4.49 3.67 5.41
N ALA A 41 4.72 3.64 4.11
CA ALA A 41 3.67 3.53 3.12
C ALA A 41 3.12 2.09 3.11
N LEU A 42 1.85 1.93 3.50
CA LEU A 42 1.23 0.62 3.71
C LEU A 42 0.69 0.02 2.41
N PHE A 43 0.03 0.84 1.59
CA PHE A 43 -0.69 0.38 0.41
C PHE A 43 0.19 0.19 -0.84
N PRO A 44 1.27 0.96 -1.10
CA PRO A 44 2.06 0.80 -2.34
C PRO A 44 2.61 -0.61 -2.59
N GLN A 45 2.88 -1.39 -1.55
CA GLN A 45 3.36 -2.78 -1.68
C GLN A 45 2.29 -3.75 -2.24
N TRP A 46 1.02 -3.36 -2.21
CA TRP A 46 -0.13 -4.18 -2.60
C TRP A 46 -0.75 -3.76 -3.94
N VAL A 47 -0.13 -2.78 -4.60
CA VAL A 47 -0.69 -2.07 -5.75
C VAL A 47 0.26 -2.21 -6.92
N THR A 48 -0.28 -2.46 -8.11
CA THR A 48 0.54 -2.52 -9.33
C THR A 48 1.03 -1.13 -9.68
N TYR A 49 2.36 -0.98 -9.73
CA TYR A 49 3.02 0.29 -9.96
C TYR A 49 3.21 0.55 -11.46
N TRP A 50 2.76 1.71 -11.93
CA TRP A 50 2.95 2.16 -13.31
C TRP A 50 3.77 3.44 -13.32
N GLU A 51 4.99 3.33 -13.83
CA GLU A 51 5.98 4.40 -13.86
C GLU A 51 6.07 5.10 -15.23
N ASP A 52 6.69 6.29 -15.20
CA ASP A 52 7.11 7.07 -16.38
C ASP A 52 5.99 7.38 -17.37
N LEU A 53 4.79 7.61 -16.84
CA LEU A 53 3.71 8.17 -17.61
C LEU A 53 3.95 9.67 -17.73
N ARG A 54 4.40 10.11 -18.92
CA ARG A 54 4.64 11.51 -19.29
C ARG A 54 3.33 12.32 -19.36
N GLY A 55 2.64 12.42 -18.23
CA GLY A 55 1.43 13.20 -18.06
C GLY A 55 1.68 14.37 -17.13
N GLY A 56 1.19 15.54 -17.52
CA GLY A 56 1.13 16.70 -16.65
C GLY A 56 0.10 16.53 -15.53
N PRO A 57 0.17 17.39 -14.50
CA PRO A 57 -0.88 17.54 -13.49
C PRO A 57 -2.28 17.66 -14.09
N GLY A 58 -3.23 16.87 -13.60
CA GLY A 58 -4.61 16.87 -14.09
C GLY A 58 -4.83 16.17 -15.44
N GLU A 59 -3.78 15.66 -16.07
CA GLU A 59 -3.92 14.84 -17.26
C GLU A 59 -4.42 13.44 -16.90
N THR A 60 -5.22 12.88 -17.81
CA THR A 60 -5.72 11.51 -17.68
C THR A 60 -4.79 10.58 -18.42
N LEU A 61 -4.16 9.68 -17.66
CA LEU A 61 -3.32 8.62 -18.15
C LEU A 61 -4.18 7.43 -18.53
N TYR A 62 -3.88 6.83 -19.69
CA TYR A 62 -4.58 5.65 -20.17
C TYR A 62 -3.67 4.44 -20.07
N VAL A 63 -4.08 3.46 -19.27
CA VAL A 63 -3.36 2.19 -19.14
C VAL A 63 -4.17 1.08 -19.81
N PRO A 64 -3.58 0.33 -20.76
CA PRO A 64 -4.26 -0.79 -21.37
C PRO A 64 -4.31 -1.97 -20.38
N LEU A 65 -5.52 -2.37 -20.00
CA LEU A 65 -5.77 -3.62 -19.30
C LEU A 65 -5.91 -4.72 -20.34
N MET A 66 -5.03 -5.72 -20.29
CA MET A 66 -5.12 -6.87 -21.18
C MET A 66 -6.01 -7.94 -20.56
N ASN A 67 -7.01 -8.41 -21.30
CA ASN A 67 -7.82 -9.54 -20.84
C ASN A 67 -6.99 -10.83 -20.84
N SER A 68 -7.27 -11.71 -19.88
CA SER A 68 -6.69 -13.06 -19.82
C SER A 68 -7.08 -13.86 -21.07
N LEU A 69 -6.13 -14.62 -21.62
CA LEU A 69 -6.42 -15.58 -22.68
C LEU A 69 -7.33 -16.68 -22.13
N ALA A 70 -8.33 -17.09 -22.92
CA ALA A 70 -9.17 -18.20 -22.54
C ALA A 70 -8.34 -19.48 -22.56
N HIS A 71 -8.35 -20.23 -21.46
CA HIS A 71 -7.60 -21.48 -21.37
C HIS A 71 -8.03 -22.44 -22.48
N ALA A 72 -7.10 -22.82 -23.36
CA ALA A 72 -7.33 -23.77 -24.44
C ALA A 72 -7.34 -25.19 -23.87
N ALA A 73 -8.41 -25.54 -23.15
CA ALA A 73 -8.41 -26.63 -22.18
C ALA A 73 -8.15 -28.05 -22.73
N THR A 74 -8.17 -28.32 -24.03
CA THR A 74 -8.32 -29.71 -24.49
C THR A 74 -7.77 -30.05 -25.88
N THR A 75 -7.22 -29.10 -26.64
CA THR A 75 -6.80 -29.39 -28.03
C THR A 75 -5.31 -29.71 -28.08
N ALA A 76 -4.98 -30.99 -27.97
CA ALA A 76 -3.64 -31.46 -28.33
C ALA A 76 -3.36 -31.09 -29.79
N LEU A 77 -2.27 -30.39 -30.04
CA LEU A 77 -1.86 -30.01 -31.39
C LEU A 77 -1.54 -31.28 -32.17
N THR A 78 -2.21 -31.48 -33.31
CA THR A 78 -1.86 -32.56 -34.25
C THR A 78 -0.77 -32.09 -35.19
N THR A 79 0.16 -32.98 -35.55
CA THR A 79 1.23 -32.67 -36.49
C THR A 79 0.65 -32.25 -37.83
N GLY A 80 0.99 -31.04 -38.31
CA GLY A 80 0.51 -30.49 -39.58
C GLY A 80 -0.69 -29.54 -39.49
N THR A 81 -1.28 -29.33 -38.30
CA THR A 81 -2.31 -28.30 -38.09
C THR A 81 -1.70 -27.03 -37.51
N GLY A 82 -2.07 -25.87 -38.07
CA GLY A 82 -1.67 -24.57 -37.55
C GLY A 82 -2.24 -24.33 -36.14
N ILE A 83 -1.44 -23.69 -35.28
CA ILE A 83 -1.85 -23.35 -33.92
C ILE A 83 -2.97 -22.29 -33.99
N PRO A 84 -4.15 -22.53 -33.40
CA PRO A 84 -5.22 -21.55 -33.42
C PRO A 84 -4.82 -20.31 -32.62
N MET A 85 -4.96 -19.13 -33.24
CA MET A 85 -4.69 -17.84 -32.60
C MET A 85 -5.95 -17.31 -31.94
N GLN A 86 -5.86 -16.90 -30.67
CA GLN A 86 -6.93 -16.19 -29.96
C GLN A 86 -6.72 -14.68 -30.10
N SER A 87 -7.81 -13.92 -30.22
CA SER A 87 -7.76 -12.46 -30.18
C SER A 87 -7.78 -11.98 -28.73
N GLN A 88 -6.74 -11.27 -28.32
CA GLN A 88 -6.70 -10.61 -27.02
C GLN A 88 -7.28 -9.21 -27.16
N THR A 89 -8.35 -8.93 -26.42
CA THR A 89 -8.95 -7.59 -26.35
C THR A 89 -8.31 -6.79 -25.22
N SER A 90 -8.10 -5.49 -25.44
CA SER A 90 -7.59 -4.57 -24.43
C SER A 90 -8.66 -3.56 -24.04
N ALA A 91 -8.89 -3.42 -22.73
CA ALA A 91 -9.68 -2.35 -22.15
C ALA A 91 -8.75 -1.18 -21.78
N ARG A 92 -9.31 0.03 -21.61
CA ARG A 92 -8.54 1.21 -21.19
C ARG A 92 -9.00 1.63 -19.81
N LEU A 93 -8.06 1.69 -18.88
CA LEU A 93 -8.25 2.35 -17.59
C LEU A 93 -7.77 3.79 -17.67
N SER A 94 -8.61 4.73 -17.25
CA SER A 94 -8.25 6.14 -17.12
C SER A 94 -7.90 6.48 -15.68
N VAL A 95 -6.71 7.02 -15.45
CA VAL A 95 -6.26 7.53 -14.15
C VAL A 95 -5.91 9.01 -14.28
N THR A 96 -6.62 9.88 -13.57
CA THR A 96 -6.32 11.31 -13.55
C THR A 96 -5.31 11.58 -12.45
N VAL A 97 -4.13 12.10 -12.79
CA VAL A 97 -3.06 12.33 -11.80
C VAL A 97 -3.21 13.70 -11.15
N ALA A 98 -2.87 13.81 -9.87
CA ALA A 98 -2.89 15.06 -9.12
C ALA A 98 -1.50 15.38 -8.55
N GLU A 99 -1.26 16.67 -8.32
CA GLU A 99 -0.07 17.16 -7.64
C GLU A 99 -0.29 17.18 -6.14
N TYR A 100 0.73 16.72 -5.40
CA TYR A 100 0.78 16.82 -3.96
C TYR A 100 2.15 17.36 -3.52
N GLY A 101 2.15 18.11 -2.44
CA GLY A 101 3.37 18.61 -1.83
C GLY A 101 3.10 19.32 -0.52
N ASN A 102 4.08 19.29 0.36
CA ASN A 102 4.05 20.00 1.63
C ASN A 102 5.45 20.52 1.98
N GLY A 103 5.53 21.48 2.87
CA GLY A 103 6.80 22.09 3.25
C GLY A 103 6.85 22.56 4.69
N VAL A 104 8.07 22.57 5.23
CA VAL A 104 8.38 23.03 6.57
C VAL A 104 9.41 24.15 6.48
N GLU A 105 9.12 25.25 7.17
CA GLU A 105 10.05 26.35 7.38
C GLU A 105 10.77 26.18 8.71
N LEU A 106 12.08 26.41 8.70
CA LEU A 106 12.95 26.40 9.86
C LEU A 106 13.67 27.72 9.97
N GLU A 107 13.52 28.37 11.13
CA GLU A 107 14.32 29.55 11.46
C GLU A 107 15.75 29.14 11.83
N ARG A 108 16.72 29.92 11.37
CA ARG A 108 18.14 29.68 11.59
C ARG A 108 18.53 29.77 13.07
N ILE A 109 17.86 30.62 13.85
CA ILE A 109 18.08 30.68 15.29
C ILE A 109 17.75 29.34 15.95
N ASN A 110 16.71 28.66 15.49
CA ASN A 110 16.37 27.33 16.01
C ASN A 110 17.42 26.31 15.61
N ILE A 111 17.96 26.37 14.39
CA ILE A 111 19.03 25.48 13.94
C ILE A 111 20.33 25.69 14.75
N ASP A 112 20.71 26.94 14.98
CA ASP A 112 21.98 27.29 15.64
C ASP A 112 21.94 27.06 17.18
N PHE A 113 20.76 27.13 17.81
CA PHE A 113 20.59 27.00 19.26
C PHE A 113 19.91 25.70 19.72
N SER A 114 19.43 24.85 18.81
CA SER A 114 18.85 23.55 19.17
C SER A 114 19.92 22.48 19.40
N GLN A 115 19.75 21.65 20.44
CA GLN A 115 20.55 20.44 20.64
C GLN A 115 20.27 19.31 19.62
N PRO A 116 19.02 19.03 19.19
CA PRO A 116 18.78 18.08 18.11
C PRO A 116 19.11 18.67 16.73
N ASN A 117 19.49 17.82 15.77
CA ASN A 117 19.69 18.20 14.37
C ASN A 117 18.32 18.50 13.71
N MET A 118 17.86 19.74 13.82
CA MET A 118 16.55 20.21 13.33
C MET A 118 16.31 19.90 11.83
N PRO A 119 17.28 20.09 10.91
CA PRO A 119 17.14 19.67 9.53
C PRO A 119 16.81 18.18 9.35
N ALA A 120 17.44 17.29 10.12
CA ALA A 120 17.20 15.85 10.02
C ALA A 120 15.79 15.46 10.49
N GLU A 121 15.29 16.08 11.57
CA GLU A 121 13.93 15.86 12.05
C GLU A 121 12.88 16.43 11.08
N ALA A 122 13.17 17.56 10.41
CA ALA A 122 12.30 18.09 9.37
C ALA A 122 12.23 17.19 8.13
N VAL A 123 13.36 16.63 7.70
CA VAL A 123 13.42 15.62 6.62
C VAL A 123 12.57 14.40 6.97
N LYS A 124 12.68 13.90 8.20
CA LYS A 124 11.89 12.76 8.68
C LYS A 124 10.39 13.08 8.74
N SER A 125 10.01 14.26 9.24
CA SER A 125 8.59 14.65 9.29
C SER A 125 7.98 14.82 7.90
N LEU A 126 8.74 15.33 6.93
CA LEU A 126 8.32 15.39 5.53
C LEU A 126 8.13 14.00 4.91
N GLY A 127 9.00 13.04 5.24
CA GLY A 127 8.84 11.64 4.81
C GLY A 127 7.59 10.98 5.39
N ASP A 128 7.26 11.29 6.65
CA ASP A 128 6.05 10.82 7.33
C ASP A 128 4.79 11.41 6.72
N ASP A 129 4.81 12.71 6.41
CA ASP A 129 3.71 13.42 5.76
C ASP A 129 3.45 12.89 4.34
N TRP A 130 4.52 12.66 3.56
CA TRP A 130 4.41 12.05 2.23
C TRP A 130 3.81 10.64 2.29
N ALA A 131 4.28 9.79 3.21
CA ALA A 131 3.73 8.46 3.41
C ALA A 131 2.26 8.49 3.84
N TRP A 132 1.89 9.45 4.70
CA TRP A 132 0.51 9.65 5.12
C TRP A 132 -0.39 10.08 3.95
N SER A 133 0.08 11.00 3.11
CA SER A 133 -0.61 11.42 1.88
C SER A 133 -0.85 10.23 0.95
N MET A 134 0.19 9.44 0.64
CA MET A 134 0.03 8.23 -0.18
C MET A 134 -1.01 7.28 0.41
N ASN A 135 -0.93 7.00 1.72
CA ASN A 135 -1.85 6.10 2.38
C ASN A 135 -3.29 6.62 2.39
N HIS A 136 -3.49 7.93 2.58
CA HIS A 136 -4.81 8.56 2.61
C HIS A 136 -5.47 8.47 1.23
N HIS A 137 -4.75 8.79 0.16
CA HIS A 137 -5.25 8.71 -1.20
C HIS A 137 -5.48 7.25 -1.64
N ALA A 138 -4.61 6.33 -1.26
CA ALA A 138 -4.81 4.90 -1.50
C ALA A 138 -6.09 4.40 -0.83
N ALA A 139 -6.27 4.69 0.45
CA ALA A 139 -7.45 4.26 1.20
C ALA A 139 -8.74 4.90 0.64
N ALA A 140 -8.71 6.19 0.30
CA ALA A 140 -9.84 6.86 -0.32
C ALA A 140 -10.28 6.14 -1.60
N THR A 141 -9.33 5.79 -2.48
CA THR A 141 -9.61 5.04 -3.72
C THR A 141 -10.08 3.61 -3.42
N MET A 142 -9.34 2.86 -2.59
CA MET A 142 -9.61 1.45 -2.29
C MET A 142 -10.95 1.23 -1.59
N PHE A 143 -11.45 2.17 -0.79
CA PHE A 143 -12.72 2.00 -0.06
C PHE A 143 -13.93 2.71 -0.70
N THR A 144 -13.76 3.29 -1.90
CA THR A 144 -14.87 3.86 -2.71
C THR A 144 -15.96 2.84 -3.04
N SER A 145 -17.13 3.32 -3.51
CA SER A 145 -18.34 2.52 -3.76
C SER A 145 -18.39 1.80 -5.12
N GLY A 146 -17.26 1.61 -5.80
CA GLY A 146 -17.20 1.05 -7.17
C GLY A 146 -17.10 -0.48 -7.27
N HIS A 147 -16.74 -1.16 -6.18
CA HIS A 147 -16.44 -2.59 -6.18
C HIS A 147 -17.67 -3.46 -6.43
N THR A 148 -17.51 -4.60 -7.10
CA THR A 148 -18.57 -5.60 -7.17
C THR A 148 -18.81 -6.21 -5.80
N PHE A 149 -20.02 -6.03 -5.28
CA PHE A 149 -20.45 -6.55 -3.99
C PHE A 149 -20.98 -7.97 -4.16
N THR A 150 -20.15 -8.98 -3.85
CA THR A 150 -20.60 -10.37 -3.78
C THR A 150 -20.98 -10.68 -2.33
N ALA A 151 -22.23 -11.09 -2.11
CA ALA A 151 -22.70 -11.54 -0.81
C ALA A 151 -22.02 -12.87 -0.42
N ILE A 152 -21.48 -12.95 0.79
CA ILE A 152 -20.83 -14.14 1.32
C ILE A 152 -21.62 -14.56 2.55
N THR A 153 -22.17 -15.78 2.52
CA THR A 153 -23.02 -16.28 3.61
C THR A 153 -22.19 -17.21 4.48
N GLY A 154 -21.65 -16.67 5.57
CA GLY A 154 -20.89 -17.42 6.56
C GLY A 154 -21.63 -18.67 7.04
N GLY A 155 -21.00 -19.84 6.93
CA GLY A 155 -21.51 -21.16 7.33
C GLY A 155 -21.85 -21.31 8.82
N ASN A 156 -21.66 -20.27 9.65
CA ASN A 156 -22.01 -20.22 11.06
C ASN A 156 -23.18 -19.27 11.39
N GLY A 157 -23.98 -18.88 10.38
CA GLY A 157 -25.17 -18.04 10.59
C GLY A 157 -24.91 -16.53 10.63
N THR A 158 -23.67 -16.10 10.40
CA THR A 158 -23.31 -14.69 10.20
C THR A 158 -23.56 -14.33 8.73
N ARG A 159 -24.44 -13.35 8.52
CA ARG A 159 -24.99 -12.98 7.21
C ARG A 159 -24.38 -11.67 6.76
N ASP A 160 -23.39 -11.71 5.87
CA ASP A 160 -22.75 -10.51 5.37
C ASP A 160 -23.34 -10.13 4.00
N TYR A 161 -24.14 -9.04 3.95
CA TYR A 161 -24.88 -8.63 2.75
C TYR A 161 -24.81 -7.13 2.41
N VAL A 162 -24.44 -6.91 1.13
CA VAL A 162 -25.01 -6.02 0.08
C VAL A 162 -25.00 -4.48 0.24
N ALA A 163 -24.48 -3.84 -0.82
CA ALA A 163 -24.82 -2.47 -1.23
C ALA A 163 -26.13 -2.43 -2.04
N GLY A 164 -26.99 -1.43 -1.77
CA GLY A 164 -27.96 -0.91 -2.76
C GLY A 164 -29.45 -1.24 -2.57
N GLY A 165 -29.87 -1.97 -1.54
CA GLY A 165 -31.29 -2.20 -1.23
C GLY A 165 -31.57 -1.92 0.24
N ALA A 166 -32.74 -1.35 0.56
CA ALA A 166 -33.16 -1.02 1.92
C ALA A 166 -33.02 -2.24 2.86
N GLY A 167 -32.01 -2.20 3.72
CA GLY A 167 -31.67 -3.30 4.63
C GLY A 167 -30.29 -3.19 5.28
N ARG A 168 -29.69 -2.00 5.29
CA ARG A 168 -28.40 -1.74 5.94
C ARG A 168 -28.59 -1.89 7.45
N VAL A 169 -28.18 -3.01 8.01
CA VAL A 169 -27.86 -3.09 9.44
C VAL A 169 -26.47 -2.48 9.57
N ASP A 170 -26.31 -1.49 10.45
CA ASP A 170 -25.01 -0.85 10.65
C ASP A 170 -23.96 -1.93 10.97
N PRO A 171 -22.83 -1.96 10.24
CA PRO A 171 -21.84 -3.01 10.40
C PRO A 171 -21.07 -2.78 11.70
N THR A 172 -21.47 -3.50 12.75
CA THR A 172 -20.72 -3.65 14.01
C THR A 172 -20.44 -5.14 14.19
N GLY A 173 -19.35 -5.64 13.62
CA GLY A 173 -19.04 -7.07 13.63
C GLY A 173 -17.55 -7.38 13.52
N SER A 174 -17.16 -8.57 13.99
CA SER A 174 -15.80 -9.10 13.88
C SER A 174 -15.76 -10.22 12.84
N PHE A 175 -14.68 -10.30 12.07
CA PHE A 175 -14.47 -11.37 11.09
C PHE A 175 -13.91 -12.63 11.78
N HIS A 176 -14.20 -13.80 11.23
CA HIS A 176 -13.73 -15.11 11.72
C HIS A 176 -12.90 -15.84 10.65
N ARG A 177 -12.21 -16.92 11.01
CA ARG A 177 -11.46 -17.72 10.03
C ARG A 177 -12.34 -18.26 8.91
N ASP A 178 -13.49 -18.84 9.23
CA ASP A 178 -14.37 -19.48 8.25
C ASP A 178 -14.84 -18.49 7.17
N PHE A 179 -15.08 -17.24 7.56
CA PHE A 179 -15.39 -16.15 6.64
C PHE A 179 -14.29 -15.94 5.59
N LEU A 180 -13.02 -15.96 6.00
CA LEU A 180 -11.90 -15.83 5.08
C LEU A 180 -11.81 -17.03 4.12
N GLY A 181 -12.15 -18.23 4.60
CA GLY A 181 -12.26 -19.43 3.76
C GLY A 181 -13.29 -19.27 2.64
N GLU A 182 -14.46 -18.71 2.95
CA GLU A 182 -15.51 -18.48 1.93
C GLU A 182 -15.15 -17.36 0.95
N VAL A 183 -14.47 -16.31 1.42
CA VAL A 183 -13.94 -15.26 0.53
C VAL A 183 -12.91 -15.86 -0.43
N ARG A 184 -12.03 -16.74 0.07
CA ARG A 184 -11.06 -17.48 -0.75
C ARG A 184 -11.76 -18.35 -1.78
N ASP A 185 -12.79 -19.09 -1.38
CA ASP A 185 -13.55 -19.93 -2.28
C ASP A 185 -14.15 -19.11 -3.42
N ILE A 186 -14.60 -17.88 -3.19
CA ILE A 186 -15.08 -17.00 -4.27
C ILE A 186 -13.96 -16.57 -5.21
N PHE A 187 -12.77 -16.27 -4.69
CA PHE A 187 -11.60 -15.92 -5.51
C PHE A 187 -11.12 -17.08 -6.39
N VAL A 188 -11.23 -18.31 -5.87
CA VAL A 188 -10.76 -19.54 -6.52
C VAL A 188 -11.84 -20.20 -7.41
N SER A 189 -13.12 -20.13 -7.04
CA SER A 189 -14.21 -20.92 -7.66
C SER A 189 -15.16 -20.11 -8.53
N ASN A 190 -14.78 -18.90 -8.95
CA ASN A 190 -15.66 -18.02 -9.71
C ASN A 190 -16.31 -18.75 -10.91
N SER A 191 -17.65 -18.86 -10.86
CA SER A 191 -18.51 -19.52 -11.86
C SER A 191 -18.38 -18.93 -13.27
N ASN A 192 -17.75 -17.76 -13.40
CA ASN A 192 -17.49 -17.09 -14.68
C ASN A 192 -16.15 -17.52 -15.32
N GLY A 193 -15.39 -18.44 -14.72
CA GLY A 193 -14.12 -18.93 -15.25
C GLY A 193 -12.95 -17.94 -15.15
N GLN A 194 -13.16 -16.79 -14.48
CA GLN A 194 -12.12 -15.80 -14.18
C GLN A 194 -11.63 -16.00 -12.75
N LEU A 195 -10.54 -16.77 -12.63
CA LEU A 195 -9.77 -16.91 -11.41
C LEU A 195 -9.15 -15.55 -11.06
N VAL A 196 -9.31 -15.11 -9.80
CA VAL A 196 -8.58 -13.93 -9.32
C VAL A 196 -7.14 -14.38 -9.05
N PRO A 197 -6.12 -13.84 -9.74
CA PRO A 197 -4.75 -14.24 -9.49
C PRO A 197 -4.31 -13.76 -8.09
N PRO A 198 -3.65 -14.63 -7.30
CA PRO A 198 -2.99 -14.18 -6.08
C PRO A 198 -1.81 -13.28 -6.42
N MET A 199 -1.46 -12.37 -5.51
CA MET A 199 -0.30 -11.50 -5.65
C MET A 199 0.96 -12.24 -5.20
N GLU A 200 1.98 -12.26 -6.05
CA GLU A 200 3.28 -12.83 -5.70
C GLU A 200 4.07 -11.85 -4.83
N ILE A 201 4.32 -12.24 -3.58
CA ILE A 201 5.21 -11.52 -2.67
C ILE A 201 6.59 -12.18 -2.76
N PRO A 202 7.62 -11.46 -3.24
CA PRO A 202 8.97 -12.00 -3.37
C PRO A 202 9.46 -12.61 -2.05
N GLY A 203 9.84 -13.89 -2.08
CA GLY A 203 10.37 -14.62 -0.93
C GLY A 203 9.33 -15.23 0.02
N TYR A 204 8.03 -14.93 -0.13
CA TYR A 204 6.98 -15.44 0.75
C TYR A 204 5.96 -16.34 0.04
N GLY A 205 5.74 -16.15 -1.26
CA GLY A 205 4.78 -16.94 -2.06
C GLY A 205 3.64 -16.10 -2.60
N ALA A 206 2.59 -16.77 -3.10
CA ALA A 206 1.43 -16.11 -3.69
C ALA A 206 0.28 -15.99 -2.66
N PHE A 207 -0.15 -14.76 -2.37
CA PHE A 207 -1.19 -14.48 -1.38
C PHE A 207 -2.18 -13.43 -1.87
N TYR A 208 -3.34 -13.40 -1.25
CA TYR A 208 -4.32 -12.33 -1.40
C TYR A 208 -4.16 -11.29 -0.29
N GLY A 209 -4.59 -10.06 -0.54
CA GLY A 209 -4.58 -8.99 0.45
C GLY A 209 -5.91 -8.90 1.20
N PHE A 210 -5.85 -8.72 2.52
CA PHE A 210 -7.03 -8.42 3.35
C PHE A 210 -6.77 -7.23 4.26
N VAL A 211 -7.50 -6.14 4.02
CA VAL A 211 -7.45 -4.91 4.82
C VAL A 211 -8.65 -4.86 5.73
N ALA A 212 -8.43 -4.71 7.03
CA ALA A 212 -9.52 -4.55 7.98
C ALA A 212 -9.19 -3.54 9.08
N HIS A 213 -10.25 -3.01 9.68
CA HIS A 213 -10.11 -2.20 10.87
C HIS A 213 -9.64 -3.09 12.05
N PRO A 214 -8.77 -2.59 12.96
CA PRO A 214 -8.28 -3.39 14.10
C PRO A 214 -9.36 -3.94 15.05
N ALA A 215 -10.56 -3.35 15.05
CA ALA A 215 -11.69 -3.88 15.81
C ALA A 215 -12.27 -5.15 15.20
N ASP A 216 -12.20 -5.28 13.88
CA ASP A 216 -12.87 -6.35 13.14
C ASP A 216 -12.01 -7.61 13.11
N THR A 217 -10.68 -7.46 13.13
CA THR A 217 -9.72 -8.58 13.24
C THR A 217 -9.70 -9.24 14.62
N ARG A 218 -10.38 -8.66 15.62
CA ARG A 218 -10.50 -9.27 16.96
C ARG A 218 -11.20 -10.62 16.93
N GLY A 219 -12.15 -10.84 16.01
CA GLY A 219 -12.83 -12.13 15.87
C GLY A 219 -11.88 -13.22 15.38
N ILE A 220 -10.96 -12.87 14.47
CA ILE A 220 -9.91 -13.76 13.97
C ILE A 220 -8.93 -14.11 15.10
N LYS A 221 -8.54 -13.11 15.90
CA LYS A 221 -7.63 -13.32 17.05
C LYS A 221 -8.25 -14.14 18.19
N LYS A 222 -9.58 -14.15 18.30
CA LYS A 222 -10.34 -14.96 19.28
C LYS A 222 -10.74 -16.33 18.74
N ASP A 223 -10.43 -16.62 17.48
CA ASP A 223 -10.73 -17.91 16.88
C ASP A 223 -9.89 -18.99 17.55
N VAL A 224 -10.54 -20.07 18.00
CA VAL A 224 -9.88 -21.20 18.66
C VAL A 224 -8.76 -21.76 17.79
N THR A 225 -8.92 -21.75 16.47
CA THR A 225 -7.88 -22.20 15.53
C THR A 225 -6.65 -21.31 15.60
N TRP A 226 -6.84 -19.99 15.64
CA TRP A 226 -5.74 -19.03 15.71
C TRP A 226 -5.05 -19.07 17.07
N GLU A 227 -5.82 -19.13 18.17
CA GLU A 227 -5.28 -19.27 19.52
C GLU A 227 -4.43 -20.55 19.67
N ASN A 228 -4.93 -21.68 19.16
CA ASN A 228 -4.20 -22.95 19.18
C ASN A 228 -2.92 -22.90 18.34
N LEU A 229 -2.92 -22.23 17.18
CA LEU A 229 -1.70 -22.03 16.39
C LEU A 229 -0.65 -21.20 17.14
N GLN A 230 -1.07 -20.20 17.90
CA GLN A 230 -0.14 -19.38 18.67
C GLN A 230 0.50 -20.12 19.85
N LEU A 231 -0.14 -21.17 20.40
CA LEU A 231 0.48 -22.02 21.43
C LEU A 231 1.74 -22.74 20.92
N TYR A 232 1.83 -23.00 19.62
CA TYR A 232 2.99 -23.65 18.99
C TYR A 232 4.01 -22.64 18.43
N ASN A 233 3.69 -21.35 18.41
CA ASN A 233 4.67 -20.33 18.09
C ASN A 233 5.55 -20.09 19.31
N ALA A 234 6.77 -20.63 19.26
CA ALA A 234 7.76 -20.60 20.36
C ALA A 234 8.02 -19.19 20.94
N ASP A 235 7.77 -18.14 20.17
CA ASP A 235 8.00 -16.76 20.58
C ASP A 235 6.72 -15.99 20.97
N GLY A 236 5.52 -16.59 20.88
CA GLY A 236 4.24 -15.93 21.21
C GLY A 236 3.97 -14.61 20.45
N ARG A 237 4.73 -14.32 19.39
CA ARG A 237 4.78 -13.01 18.72
C ARG A 237 3.42 -12.57 18.17
N GLY A 238 2.57 -13.50 17.73
CA GLY A 238 1.24 -13.16 17.22
C GLY A 238 0.34 -12.51 18.27
N ILE A 239 0.40 -13.01 19.51
CA ILE A 239 -0.41 -12.48 20.63
C ILE A 239 0.17 -11.15 21.11
N PHE A 240 1.50 -11.07 21.31
CA PHE A 240 2.12 -9.87 21.91
C PHE A 240 2.36 -8.72 20.93
N GLN A 241 2.51 -9.00 19.63
CA GLN A 241 2.72 -7.97 18.60
C GLN A 241 1.43 -7.58 17.86
N SER A 242 0.29 -8.16 18.24
CA SER A 242 -1.02 -7.93 17.61
C SER A 242 -1.04 -8.20 16.09
N ARG A 243 -0.16 -9.08 15.60
CA ARG A 243 -0.07 -9.42 14.17
C ARG A 243 -0.85 -10.70 13.92
N VAL A 244 -1.87 -10.63 13.05
CA VAL A 244 -2.65 -11.80 12.65
C VAL A 244 -1.82 -12.70 11.72
N GLY A 245 -1.07 -12.11 10.80
CA GLY A 245 -0.22 -12.83 9.86
C GLY A 245 -0.98 -13.27 8.60
N VAL A 246 -0.72 -14.50 8.18
CA VAL A 246 -1.36 -15.11 7.01
C VAL A 246 -2.37 -16.16 7.46
N LEU A 247 -3.57 -16.12 6.89
CA LEU A 247 -4.64 -17.09 7.18
C LEU A 247 -5.47 -17.31 5.91
N GLU A 248 -5.76 -18.57 5.55
CA GLU A 248 -6.54 -18.93 4.35
C GLU A 248 -6.04 -18.22 3.06
N ASP A 249 -4.73 -18.21 2.84
CA ASP A 249 -4.02 -17.52 1.74
C ASP A 249 -4.14 -15.98 1.72
N PHE A 250 -4.74 -15.36 2.74
CA PHE A 250 -4.78 -13.90 2.90
C PHE A 250 -3.68 -13.39 3.82
N VAL A 251 -2.92 -12.39 3.37
CA VAL A 251 -2.09 -11.57 4.25
C VAL A 251 -2.97 -10.47 4.85
N ILE A 252 -3.13 -10.52 6.17
CA ILE A 252 -4.00 -9.62 6.90
C ILE A 252 -3.20 -8.45 7.43
N PHE A 253 -3.61 -7.24 7.07
CA PHE A 253 -3.06 -6.01 7.63
C PHE A 253 -4.14 -5.11 8.22
N GLU A 254 -3.82 -4.57 9.38
CA GLU A 254 -4.72 -3.78 10.21
C GLU A 254 -4.43 -2.29 10.01
N THR A 255 -5.43 -1.50 9.67
CA THR A 255 -5.30 -0.05 9.57
C THR A 255 -6.63 0.65 9.86
N ASN A 256 -6.54 1.85 10.43
CA ASN A 256 -7.68 2.75 10.60
C ASN A 256 -7.75 3.82 9.51
N LEU A 257 -6.80 3.83 8.57
CA LEU A 257 -6.74 4.81 7.49
C LEU A 257 -7.80 4.49 6.45
N GLY A 258 -8.89 5.27 6.44
CA GLY A 258 -10.00 5.13 5.49
C GLY A 258 -10.88 3.89 5.67
N VAL A 259 -10.62 3.08 6.70
CA VAL A 259 -11.40 1.87 7.03
C VAL A 259 -12.30 2.15 8.23
N THR A 260 -13.61 2.00 8.04
CA THR A 260 -14.57 2.10 9.14
C THR A 260 -14.70 0.74 9.82
N SER A 261 -14.95 0.72 11.13
CA SER A 261 -15.25 -0.56 11.81
C SER A 261 -16.44 -1.26 11.15
N GLY A 262 -16.37 -2.58 11.10
CA GLY A 262 -17.30 -3.45 10.41
C GLY A 262 -17.12 -3.48 8.89
N THR A 263 -16.06 -2.85 8.36
CA THR A 263 -15.75 -2.89 6.93
C THR A 263 -14.34 -3.44 6.72
N ALA A 264 -14.22 -4.35 5.76
CA ALA A 264 -12.95 -4.85 5.27
C ALA A 264 -12.95 -4.95 3.75
N LEU A 265 -11.77 -5.14 3.19
CA LEU A 265 -11.56 -5.27 1.76
C LEU A 265 -10.61 -6.43 1.50
N ALA A 266 -11.12 -7.44 0.80
CA ALA A 266 -10.32 -8.53 0.25
C ALA A 266 -10.00 -8.22 -1.21
N PHE A 267 -8.77 -8.45 -1.66
CA PHE A 267 -8.37 -8.19 -3.04
C PHE A 267 -7.23 -9.10 -3.51
N GLY A 268 -7.18 -9.33 -4.81
CA GLY A 268 -6.10 -10.06 -5.48
C GLY A 268 -5.17 -9.17 -6.28
N ALA A 269 -4.32 -9.79 -7.10
CA ALA A 269 -3.39 -9.08 -7.96
C ALA A 269 -4.13 -8.19 -8.96
N ASP A 270 -3.51 -7.06 -9.29
CA ASP A 270 -3.99 -6.06 -10.26
C ASP A 270 -5.38 -5.45 -9.95
N ALA A 271 -5.89 -5.63 -8.73
CA ALA A 271 -7.14 -4.98 -8.30
C ALA A 271 -6.99 -3.45 -8.31
N PHE A 272 -5.85 -2.95 -7.83
CA PHE A 272 -5.53 -1.55 -7.68
C PHE A 272 -4.25 -1.19 -8.41
N ALA A 273 -4.18 0.06 -8.87
CA ALA A 273 -2.98 0.57 -9.50
C ALA A 273 -2.57 1.96 -8.98
N LEU A 274 -1.27 2.20 -9.00
CA LEU A 274 -0.64 3.47 -8.66
C LEU A 274 0.01 4.02 -9.94
N ALA A 275 -0.52 5.12 -10.44
CA ALA A 275 0.10 5.87 -11.51
C ALA A 275 0.95 6.98 -10.88
N MET A 276 2.26 6.97 -11.13
CA MET A 276 3.17 8.00 -10.65
C MET A 276 3.91 8.62 -11.83
N ALA A 277 3.63 9.90 -12.09
CA ALA A 277 4.28 10.67 -13.14
C ALA A 277 5.60 11.28 -12.65
N THR A 278 5.63 11.73 -11.39
CA THR A 278 6.84 12.26 -10.76
C THR A 278 7.02 11.62 -9.38
N PRO A 279 8.09 10.83 -9.17
CA PRO A 279 8.41 10.30 -7.85
C PRO A 279 8.67 11.44 -6.88
N MET A 280 8.73 11.14 -5.59
CA MET A 280 8.98 12.16 -4.58
C MET A 280 10.31 12.90 -4.83
N GLU A 281 10.20 14.22 -4.95
CA GLU A 281 11.31 15.16 -5.05
C GLU A 281 11.36 16.02 -3.79
N LEU A 282 12.58 16.29 -3.31
CA LEU A 282 12.82 17.16 -2.17
C LEU A 282 13.46 18.45 -2.66
N PHE A 283 12.84 19.58 -2.35
CA PHE A 283 13.36 20.91 -2.62
C PHE A 283 13.88 21.54 -1.33
N PHE A 284 15.06 22.17 -1.44
CA PHE A 284 15.67 22.92 -0.36
C PHE A 284 15.86 24.37 -0.77
N TYR A 285 15.36 25.29 0.05
CA TYR A 285 15.47 26.73 -0.11
C TYR A 285 16.29 27.32 1.04
N PRO A 286 17.60 27.58 0.84
CA PRO A 286 18.48 28.09 1.90
C PRO A 286 18.22 29.55 2.29
N ASP A 287 17.45 30.29 1.49
CA ASP A 287 17.05 31.67 1.73
C ASP A 287 15.56 31.83 1.41
N TYR A 288 14.74 31.21 2.26
CA TYR A 288 13.30 31.26 2.08
C TYR A 288 12.79 32.69 2.34
N MET A 289 11.91 33.18 1.48
CA MET A 289 11.38 34.55 1.47
C MET A 289 12.42 35.69 1.42
N GLN A 290 13.67 35.42 1.02
CA GLN A 290 14.73 36.43 0.94
C GLN A 290 15.03 37.12 2.29
N ASP A 291 14.79 36.44 3.41
CA ASP A 291 15.08 36.98 4.76
C ASP A 291 16.56 36.78 5.16
N ALA A 292 17.48 37.14 4.28
CA ALA A 292 18.92 37.10 4.52
C ALA A 292 19.43 35.78 5.15
N ARG A 293 18.88 34.64 4.73
CA ARG A 293 19.17 33.28 5.25
C ARG A 293 18.81 33.06 6.72
N ARG A 294 17.91 33.87 7.28
CA ARG A 294 17.32 33.62 8.60
C ARG A 294 16.25 32.55 8.55
N ALA A 295 15.64 32.33 7.39
CA ALA A 295 14.69 31.26 7.14
C ALA A 295 15.23 30.29 6.09
N GLN A 296 15.10 28.99 6.39
CA GLN A 296 15.35 27.90 5.45
C GLN A 296 14.07 27.09 5.30
N ALA A 297 13.77 26.60 4.10
CA ALA A 297 12.58 25.78 3.88
C ALA A 297 12.91 24.49 3.14
N TRP A 298 12.20 23.43 3.52
CA TRP A 298 12.25 22.12 2.90
C TRP A 298 10.86 21.79 2.37
N LYS A 299 10.75 21.25 1.16
CA LYS A 299 9.46 20.87 0.57
C LYS A 299 9.56 19.53 -0.12
N TRP A 300 8.56 18.68 0.04
CA TRP A 300 8.40 17.51 -0.82
C TRP A 300 7.36 17.81 -1.91
N TYR A 301 7.54 17.18 -3.07
CA TYR A 301 6.64 17.26 -4.20
C TYR A 301 6.53 15.90 -4.88
N SER A 302 5.32 15.50 -5.28
CA SER A 302 5.09 14.28 -6.04
C SER A 302 3.81 14.39 -6.86
N VAL A 303 3.78 13.70 -8.00
CA VAL A 303 2.63 13.69 -8.91
C VAL A 303 2.19 12.25 -9.07
N PHE A 304 1.10 11.88 -8.39
CA PHE A 304 0.61 10.52 -8.36
C PHE A 304 -0.91 10.46 -8.19
N ASN A 305 -1.52 9.34 -8.53
CA ASN A 305 -2.87 9.00 -8.07
C ASN A 305 -3.11 7.49 -8.11
N TYR A 306 -4.08 7.04 -7.34
CA TYR A 306 -4.54 5.66 -7.32
C TYR A 306 -5.78 5.48 -8.18
N ALA A 307 -5.90 4.30 -8.79
CA ALA A 307 -7.07 3.92 -9.56
C ALA A 307 -7.54 2.50 -9.28
N LEU A 308 -8.82 2.29 -9.54
CA LEU A 308 -9.48 0.99 -9.54
C LEU A 308 -9.16 0.31 -10.88
N ALA A 309 -8.24 -0.64 -10.89
CA ALA A 309 -7.82 -1.29 -12.13
C ALA A 309 -8.79 -2.41 -12.51
N LEU A 310 -8.62 -3.60 -11.93
CA LEU A 310 -9.58 -4.69 -12.08
C LEU A 310 -10.62 -4.73 -10.94
N ALA A 311 -10.48 -3.89 -9.90
CA ALA A 311 -11.42 -3.86 -8.78
C ALA A 311 -12.89 -3.57 -9.18
N ASN A 312 -13.11 -2.83 -10.27
CA ASN A 312 -14.46 -2.57 -10.81
C ASN A 312 -14.90 -3.58 -11.88
N VAL A 313 -13.98 -4.44 -12.34
CA VAL A 313 -14.17 -5.35 -13.45
C VAL A 313 -14.08 -6.78 -12.92
N GLY A 314 -15.22 -7.33 -12.52
CA GLY A 314 -15.29 -8.68 -11.95
C GLY A 314 -14.91 -8.74 -10.47
N THR A 315 -14.68 -9.95 -9.95
CA THR A 315 -14.55 -10.25 -8.50
C THR A 315 -13.14 -10.02 -7.93
N HIS A 316 -12.29 -9.21 -8.55
CA HIS A 316 -10.88 -8.99 -8.14
C HIS A 316 -10.74 -8.25 -6.81
N ALA A 317 -11.77 -7.54 -6.38
CA ALA A 317 -11.88 -6.96 -5.04
C ALA A 317 -13.29 -7.18 -4.49
N ILE A 318 -13.39 -7.56 -3.22
CA ILE A 318 -14.66 -7.76 -2.52
C ILE A 318 -14.64 -6.93 -1.24
N LYS A 319 -15.65 -6.08 -1.09
CA LYS A 319 -15.89 -5.37 0.16
C LYS A 319 -16.68 -6.27 1.11
N CYS A 320 -16.09 -6.52 2.26
CA CYS A 320 -16.60 -7.39 3.31
C CYS A 320 -17.25 -6.52 4.40
N PHE A 321 -18.38 -6.99 4.93
CA PHE A 321 -19.07 -6.38 6.08
C PHE A 321 -19.15 -7.42 7.19
N GLY A 322 -19.10 -7.01 8.45
CA GLY A 322 -19.33 -7.92 9.57
C GLY A 322 -20.70 -7.73 10.22
N THR A 323 -21.37 -8.81 10.59
CA THR A 323 -22.55 -8.82 11.49
C THR A 323 -22.24 -9.53 12.82
N GLN A 324 -22.88 -9.11 13.92
CA GLN A 324 -22.77 -9.78 15.23
C GLN A 324 -23.90 -10.82 15.38
N THR A 325 -23.55 -12.06 15.75
CA THR A 325 -24.47 -12.94 16.49
C THR A 325 -24.43 -12.51 17.96
N ALA A 326 -25.58 -12.14 18.50
CA ALA A 326 -25.78 -11.86 19.93
C ALA A 326 -25.47 -13.08 20.80
#